data_AF-A0A6N6L306-F1
#
_entry.id   AF-A0A6N6L306-F1
#
_cell.length_a   1.000
_cell.length_b   1.000
_cell.length_c   1.000
_cell.angle_alpha   90.00
_cell.angle_beta   90.00
_cell.angle_gamma   90.00
#
_symmetry.space_group_name_H-M   'P 1'
#
loop_
_entity.id
_entity.type
_entity.pdbx_description
1 polymer ?
#
loop_
_entity_poly.entity_id
_entity_poly.type
_entity_poly.pdbx_seq_one_letter_code
_entity_poly.pdbx_strand_id
1 'polypeptide(L)'
;MLRSILAVIVGFVVITILNIIAVPLFGAVLPQSVAGPDGSLPATGWIIFNLAYGLIFAAVGGYIAARLAQRTELTHAAALAAVILLLGAFYAFSGGSAGPDLLPPPTWYLVVLPAVGVAGVMLGGWLRARQT
;
A
#
# COMPACT_ATOMS: atom_id res chain seq x y z
N MET A 1 21.32 -10.22 -10.09
CA MET A 1 20.56 -10.59 -8.87
C MET A 1 20.52 -9.47 -7.84
N LEU A 2 21.65 -8.92 -7.39
CA LEU A 2 21.65 -7.80 -6.42
C LEU A 2 20.82 -6.59 -6.89
N ARG A 3 20.99 -6.17 -8.14
CA ARG A 3 20.22 -5.06 -8.74
C ARG A 3 18.70 -5.32 -8.76
N SER A 4 18.30 -6.58 -8.94
CA SER A 4 16.89 -7.00 -8.95
C SER A 4 16.28 -6.92 -7.56
N ILE A 5 16.99 -7.41 -6.55
CA ILE A 5 16.57 -7.33 -5.15
C ILE A 5 16.47 -5.87 -4.72
N LEU A 6 17.46 -5.05 -5.06
CA LEU A 6 17.46 -3.61 -4.77
C LEU A 6 16.27 -2.88 -5.41
N ALA A 7 15.88 -3.23 -6.64
CA ALA A 7 14.71 -2.62 -7.28
C ALA A 7 13.41 -2.89 -6.50
N VAL A 8 13.22 -4.11 -6.00
CA VAL A 8 12.05 -4.48 -5.18
C VAL A 8 12.09 -3.77 -3.83
N ILE A 9 13.25 -3.77 -3.16
CA ILE A 9 13.45 -3.09 -1.87
C ILE A 9 13.16 -1.60 -2.00
N VAL A 10 13.70 -0.93 -3.02
CA VAL A 10 13.48 0.51 -3.24
C VAL A 10 12.00 0.81 -3.49
N GLY A 11 11.30 0.00 -4.31
CA GLY A 11 9.87 0.16 -4.51
C GLY A 11 9.06 0.03 -3.21
N PHE A 12 9.38 -0.97 -2.38
CA PHE A 12 8.74 -1.16 -1.08
C PHE A 12 9.05 -0.01 -0.10
N VAL A 13 10.31 0.45 -0.06
CA VAL A 13 10.74 1.58 0.77
C VAL A 13 10.00 2.86 0.38
N VAL A 14 9.80 3.13 -0.91
CA VAL A 14 9.02 4.28 -1.36
C VAL A 14 7.59 4.21 -0.86
N ILE A 15 6.91 3.06 -1.03
CA ILE A 15 5.54 2.87 -0.55
C ILE A 15 5.46 3.10 0.97
N THR A 16 6.45 2.60 1.68
CA THR A 16 6.54 2.70 3.15
C THR A 16 6.74 4.14 3.60
N ILE A 17 7.69 4.86 3.00
CA ILE A 17 7.95 6.28 3.30
C ILE A 17 6.72 7.13 3.00
N LEU A 18 6.08 6.91 1.85
CA LEU A 18 4.86 7.63 1.49
C LEU A 18 3.75 7.40 2.53
N ASN A 19 3.55 6.16 2.99
CA ASN A 19 2.58 5.88 4.04
C ASN A 19 2.95 6.50 5.40
N ILE A 20 4.21 6.40 5.82
CA ILE A 20 4.71 6.97 7.08
C ILE A 20 4.50 8.49 7.13
N ILE A 21 4.68 9.18 5.99
CA ILE A 21 4.46 10.62 5.89
C ILE A 21 2.96 10.95 5.79
N ALA A 22 2.23 10.20 4.96
CA ALA A 22 0.84 10.49 4.64
C ALA A 22 -0.10 10.30 5.84
N VAL A 23 0.07 9.24 6.64
CA VAL A 23 -0.79 8.96 7.78
C VAL A 23 -0.84 10.14 8.78
N PRO A 24 0.27 10.67 9.32
CA PRO A 24 0.23 11.81 10.22
C PRO A 24 -0.16 13.10 9.51
N LEU A 25 0.24 13.30 8.25
CA LEU A 25 -0.13 14.49 7.48
C LEU A 25 -1.64 14.58 7.28
N PHE A 26 -2.27 13.49 6.86
CA PHE A 26 -3.72 13.42 6.69
C PHE A 26 -4.45 13.46 8.03
N GLY A 27 -3.90 12.85 9.09
CA GLY A 27 -4.44 12.97 10.44
C GLY A 27 -4.45 14.41 10.96
N ALA A 28 -3.44 15.21 10.61
CA ALA A 28 -3.36 16.62 10.98
C ALA A 28 -4.31 17.52 10.15
N VAL A 29 -4.47 17.25 8.86
CA VAL A 29 -5.27 18.07 7.94
C VAL A 29 -6.76 17.70 7.97
N LEU A 30 -7.11 16.43 8.20
CA LEU A 30 -8.48 15.93 8.18
C LEU A 30 -8.86 15.20 9.48
N PRO A 31 -8.78 15.83 10.67
CA PRO A 31 -9.04 15.16 11.96
C PRO A 31 -10.46 14.57 12.04
N GLN A 32 -11.43 15.27 11.44
CA GLN A 32 -12.85 14.92 11.49
C GLN A 32 -13.23 13.77 10.54
N SER A 33 -12.32 13.38 9.65
CA SER A 33 -12.53 12.22 8.76
C SER A 33 -12.16 10.89 9.43
N VAL A 34 -11.39 10.93 10.52
CA VAL A 34 -10.87 9.75 11.22
C VAL A 34 -11.92 9.19 12.19
N ALA A 35 -12.68 10.08 12.85
CA ALA A 35 -13.78 9.73 13.76
C ALA A 35 -15.11 9.57 13.02
N GLY A 36 -15.76 8.41 13.16
CA GLY A 36 -17.11 8.20 12.66
C GLY A 36 -18.12 9.08 13.43
N PRO A 37 -19.33 9.32 12.88
CA PRO A 37 -20.40 10.06 13.56
C PRO A 37 -20.76 9.47 14.94
N ASP A 38 -20.43 8.19 15.16
CA ASP A 38 -20.78 7.40 16.33
C ASP A 38 -19.61 7.31 17.34
N GLY A 39 -18.49 7.99 17.09
CA GLY A 39 -17.25 7.86 17.87
C GLY A 39 -16.46 6.57 17.59
N SER A 40 -16.91 5.74 16.64
CA SER A 40 -16.20 4.56 16.17
C SER A 40 -15.01 4.96 15.30
N LEU A 41 -13.82 4.44 15.65
CA LEU A 41 -12.58 4.60 14.90
C LEU A 41 -12.22 3.26 14.24
N PRO A 42 -11.87 3.21 12.93
CA PRO A 42 -11.87 4.30 11.94
C PRO A 42 -13.22 4.48 11.22
N ALA A 43 -13.58 5.72 10.87
CA ALA A 43 -14.74 5.99 10.03
C ALA A 43 -14.63 5.30 8.66
N THR A 44 -15.75 4.84 8.10
CA THR A 44 -15.78 4.24 6.74
C THR A 44 -15.18 5.16 5.67
N GLY A 45 -15.37 6.47 5.81
CA GLY A 45 -14.78 7.47 4.91
C GLY A 45 -13.24 7.45 4.94
N TRP A 46 -12.63 7.31 6.12
CA TRP A 46 -11.18 7.18 6.26
C TRP A 46 -10.65 5.91 5.59
N ILE A 47 -11.37 4.80 5.74
CA ILE A 47 -10.98 3.53 5.11
C ILE A 47 -10.99 3.65 3.58
N ILE A 48 -12.04 4.22 3.00
CA ILE A 48 -12.13 4.43 1.54
C ILE A 48 -11.01 5.37 1.06
N PHE A 49 -10.77 6.45 1.79
CA PHE A 49 -9.68 7.38 1.49
C PHE A 49 -8.30 6.70 1.56
N ASN A 50 -8.08 5.86 2.57
CA ASN A 50 -6.87 5.04 2.73
C ASN A 50 -6.62 4.13 1.54
N LEU A 51 -7.65 3.43 1.07
CA LEU A 51 -7.55 2.58 -0.10
C LEU A 51 -7.22 3.40 -1.36
N ALA A 52 -7.84 4.58 -1.52
CA ALA A 52 -7.62 5.43 -2.68
C ALA A 52 -6.18 5.95 -2.76
N TYR A 53 -5.65 6.55 -1.68
CA TYR A 53 -4.26 7.01 -1.70
C TYR A 53 -3.26 5.85 -1.67
N GLY A 54 -3.61 4.74 -1.01
CA GLY A 54 -2.81 3.53 -0.95
C GLY A 54 -2.57 2.93 -2.33
N LEU A 55 -3.60 2.93 -3.19
CA LEU A 55 -3.49 2.55 -4.59
C LEU A 55 -2.48 3.42 -5.34
N ILE A 56 -2.53 4.73 -5.14
CA ILE A 56 -1.63 5.70 -5.79
C ILE A 56 -0.19 5.45 -5.35
N PHE A 57 0.05 5.31 -4.04
CA PHE A 57 1.40 5.06 -3.51
C PHE A 57 1.95 3.72 -3.98
N ALA A 58 1.12 2.67 -3.99
CA ALA A 58 1.47 1.38 -4.54
C ALA A 58 1.86 1.49 -6.02
N ALA A 59 1.11 2.24 -6.82
CA ALA A 59 1.44 2.51 -8.21
C ALA A 59 2.78 3.25 -8.37
N VAL A 60 3.05 4.26 -7.54
CA VAL A 60 4.35 4.95 -7.54
C VAL A 60 5.50 3.99 -7.21
N GLY A 61 5.34 3.15 -6.19
CA GLY A 61 6.35 2.15 -5.81
C GLY A 61 6.60 1.11 -6.91
N GLY A 62 5.54 0.59 -7.52
CA GLY A 62 5.62 -0.35 -8.64
C GLY A 62 6.28 0.26 -9.87
N TYR A 63 5.96 1.52 -10.18
CA TYR A 63 6.59 2.27 -11.26
C TYR A 63 8.11 2.45 -11.04
N ILE A 64 8.52 2.80 -9.82
CA ILE A 64 9.94 2.96 -9.47
C ILE A 64 10.67 1.63 -9.53
N ALA A 65 10.10 0.55 -8.98
CA ALA A 65 10.68 -0.79 -9.04
C ALA A 65 10.88 -1.24 -10.49
N ALA A 66 9.87 -1.06 -11.34
CA ALA A 66 9.94 -1.33 -12.76
C ALA A 66 11.04 -0.50 -13.45
N ARG A 67 11.13 0.80 -13.16
CA ARG A 67 12.13 1.70 -13.75
C ARG A 67 13.57 1.28 -13.41
N LEU A 68 13.81 0.80 -12.19
CA LEU A 68 15.14 0.32 -11.79
C LEU A 68 15.52 -1.02 -12.44
N ALA A 69 14.52 -1.85 -12.75
CA ALA A 69 14.71 -3.17 -13.35
C ALA A 69 15.11 -3.12 -14.84
N GLN A 70 14.69 -2.09 -15.58
CA GLN A 70 14.99 -1.81 -16.99
C GLN A 70 14.56 -2.87 -18.03
N ARG A 71 15.03 -4.12 -17.89
CA ARG A 71 14.81 -5.20 -18.89
C ARG A 71 13.67 -6.15 -18.53
N THR A 72 13.30 -6.26 -17.26
CA THR A 72 12.25 -7.18 -16.78
C THR A 72 11.31 -6.47 -15.82
N GLU A 73 10.77 -5.36 -16.31
CA GLU A 73 9.98 -4.40 -15.54
C GLU A 73 8.74 -5.02 -14.88
N LEU A 74 7.95 -5.79 -15.65
CA LEU A 74 6.75 -6.47 -15.14
C LEU A 74 7.08 -7.58 -14.13
N THR A 75 8.17 -8.32 -14.31
CA THR A 75 8.57 -9.38 -13.38
C THR A 75 8.94 -8.82 -12.01
N HIS A 76 9.60 -7.67 -11.96
CA HIS A 76 9.97 -7.01 -10.70
C HIS A 76 8.76 -6.38 -10.02
N ALA A 77 7.84 -5.79 -10.79
CA ALA A 77 6.58 -5.31 -10.25
C ALA A 77 5.73 -6.48 -9.70
N ALA A 78 5.69 -7.63 -10.38
CA ALA A 78 5.00 -8.82 -9.88
C ALA A 78 5.66 -9.38 -8.61
N ALA A 79 7.00 -9.37 -8.53
CA ALA A 79 7.71 -9.76 -7.31
C ALA A 79 7.37 -8.83 -6.13
N LEU A 80 7.34 -7.51 -6.34
CA LEU A 80 6.91 -6.55 -5.33
C LEU A 80 5.45 -6.76 -4.92
N ALA A 81 4.56 -7.02 -5.88
CA ALA A 81 3.16 -7.34 -5.60
C ALA A 81 3.04 -8.62 -4.75
N ALA A 82 3.83 -9.66 -5.03
CA ALA A 82 3.86 -10.87 -4.21
C ALA A 82 4.33 -10.58 -2.77
N VAL A 83 5.35 -9.73 -2.58
CA VAL A 83 5.80 -9.29 -1.25
C VAL A 83 4.67 -8.57 -0.50
N ILE A 84 3.97 -7.64 -1.14
CA ILE A 84 2.84 -6.92 -0.52
C ILE A 84 1.71 -7.90 -0.16
N LEU A 85 1.39 -8.85 -1.04
CA LEU A 85 0.35 -9.84 -0.77
C LEU A 85 0.70 -10.73 0.42
N LEU A 86 1.96 -11.18 0.52
CA LEU A 86 2.43 -11.99 1.65
C LEU A 86 2.39 -11.21 2.97
N LEU A 87 2.86 -9.96 2.96
CA LEU A 87 2.79 -9.10 4.15
C LEU A 87 1.36 -8.79 4.56
N GLY A 88 0.47 -8.54 3.59
CA GLY A 88 -0.95 -8.32 3.86
C GLY A 88 -1.67 -9.55 4.39
N ALA A 89 -1.38 -10.72 3.84
CA ALA A 89 -1.88 -11.99 4.37
C ALA A 89 -1.39 -12.21 5.81
N PHE A 90 -0.10 -12.01 6.06
CA PHE A 90 0.46 -12.09 7.42
C PHE A 90 -0.23 -11.12 8.38
N TYR A 91 -0.44 -9.86 7.98
CA TYR A 91 -1.15 -8.86 8.77
C TYR A 91 -2.61 -9.24 9.06
N ALA A 92 -3.30 -9.82 8.07
CA ALA A 92 -4.66 -10.32 8.26
C ALA A 92 -4.70 -11.49 9.26
N PHE A 93 -3.76 -12.44 9.17
CA PHE A 93 -3.66 -13.55 10.11
C PHE A 93 -3.20 -13.15 11.51
N SER A 94 -2.44 -12.06 11.65
CA SER A 94 -2.10 -11.48 12.95
C SER A 94 -3.25 -10.69 13.59
N GLY A 95 -4.45 -10.77 13.02
CA GLY A 95 -5.67 -10.14 13.55
C GLY A 95 -5.80 -8.65 13.26
N GLY A 96 -4.96 -8.08 12.39
CA GLY A 96 -4.93 -6.65 12.10
C GLY A 96 -4.69 -5.84 13.37
N SER A 97 -3.43 -5.57 13.73
CA SER A 97 -3.12 -4.85 14.98
C SER A 97 -3.66 -3.43 14.93
N ALA A 98 -4.84 -3.23 15.52
CA ALA A 98 -5.30 -1.95 16.02
C ALA A 98 -4.55 -1.70 17.35
N GLY A 99 -4.10 -0.48 17.61
CA GLY A 99 -3.49 -0.13 18.89
C GLY A 99 -4.40 -0.50 20.07
N PRO A 100 -3.88 -0.58 21.31
CA PRO A 100 -4.63 -1.05 22.48
C PRO A 100 -5.99 -0.35 22.71
N ASP A 101 -6.16 0.86 22.16
CA ASP A 101 -7.36 1.70 22.33
C ASP A 101 -8.25 1.78 21.07
N LEU A 102 -7.95 1.04 20.00
CA LEU A 102 -8.65 1.12 18.72
C LEU A 102 -9.47 -0.15 18.46
N LEU A 103 -10.70 0.03 17.95
CA LEU A 103 -11.49 -1.08 17.46
C LEU A 103 -10.75 -1.77 16.29
N PRO A 104 -10.82 -3.11 16.20
CA PRO A 104 -10.23 -3.83 15.09
C PRO A 104 -10.88 -3.37 13.77
N PRO A 105 -10.09 -3.22 12.69
CA PRO A 105 -10.64 -2.82 11.41
C PRO A 105 -11.62 -3.89 10.88
N PRO A 106 -12.57 -3.50 10.01
CA PRO A 106 -13.46 -4.47 9.37
C PRO A 106 -12.69 -5.58 8.66
N THR A 107 -13.13 -6.83 8.79
CA THR A 107 -12.41 -7.99 8.22
C THR A 107 -12.25 -7.92 6.71
N TRP A 108 -13.23 -7.35 6.00
CA TRP A 108 -13.14 -7.11 4.55
C TRP A 108 -11.99 -6.17 4.19
N TYR A 109 -11.68 -5.19 5.04
CA TYR A 109 -10.60 -4.23 4.79
C TYR A 109 -9.24 -4.91 4.81
N LEU A 110 -9.05 -5.90 5.69
CA LEU A 110 -7.82 -6.71 5.76
C LEU A 110 -7.52 -7.46 4.46
N VAL A 111 -8.56 -7.78 3.68
CA VAL A 111 -8.43 -8.45 2.38
C VAL A 111 -8.30 -7.44 1.25
N VAL A 112 -9.09 -6.37 1.29
CA VAL A 112 -9.12 -5.36 0.22
C VAL A 112 -7.82 -4.56 0.19
N LEU A 113 -7.23 -4.23 1.34
CA LEU A 113 -5.99 -3.45 1.41
C LEU A 113 -4.83 -4.07 0.62
N PRO A 114 -4.43 -5.35 0.81
CA PRO A 114 -3.39 -5.96 0.00
C PRO A 114 -3.79 -6.15 -1.46
N ALA A 115 -5.06 -6.41 -1.76
CA ALA A 115 -5.54 -6.52 -3.14
C ALA A 115 -5.36 -5.19 -3.90
N VAL A 116 -5.69 -4.07 -3.24
CA VAL A 116 -5.45 -2.71 -3.74
C VAL A 116 -3.96 -2.43 -3.90
N GLY A 117 -3.12 -2.84 -2.95
CA GLY A 117 -1.66 -2.71 -3.05
C GLY A 117 -1.09 -3.47 -4.26
N VAL A 118 -1.51 -4.72 -4.47
CA VAL A 118 -1.14 -5.55 -5.63
C VAL A 118 -1.58 -4.88 -6.93
N ALA A 119 -2.84 -4.45 -7.02
CA ALA A 119 -3.38 -3.78 -8.20
C ALA A 119 -2.61 -2.49 -8.51
N GLY A 120 -2.33 -1.68 -7.49
CA GLY A 120 -1.56 -0.44 -7.62
C GLY A 120 -0.15 -0.71 -8.14
N VAL A 121 0.60 -1.60 -7.48
CA VAL A 121 1.97 -1.96 -7.93
C VAL A 121 1.98 -2.46 -9.37
N MET A 122 1.01 -3.29 -9.74
CA MET A 122 0.93 -3.82 -11.09
C MET A 122 0.60 -2.74 -12.12
N LEU A 123 -0.31 -1.83 -11.79
CA LEU A 123 -0.64 -0.67 -12.62
C LEU A 123 0.60 0.23 -12.82
N GLY A 124 1.35 0.51 -11.76
CA GLY A 124 2.58 1.27 -11.82
C GLY A 124 3.67 0.64 -12.69
N GLY A 125 3.90 -0.67 -12.50
CA GLY A 125 4.86 -1.42 -13.30
C GLY A 125 4.47 -1.51 -14.77
N TRP A 126 3.18 -1.68 -15.05
CA TRP A 126 2.65 -1.71 -16.42
C TRP A 126 2.73 -0.36 -17.13
N LEU A 127 2.45 0.74 -16.42
CA LEU A 127 2.62 2.09 -16.97
C LEU A 127 4.06 2.34 -17.38
N ARG A 128 5.03 1.84 -16.60
CA ARG A 128 6.44 1.94 -16.93
C ARG A 128 6.81 1.09 -18.16
N ALA A 129 6.32 -0.14 -18.23
CA ALA A 129 6.55 -1.08 -19.34
C ALA A 129 6.03 -0.58 -20.69
N ARG A 130 5.07 0.36 -20.68
CA ARG A 130 4.57 1.00 -21.91
C ARG A 130 5.40 2.20 -22.38
N GLN A 131 6.37 2.66 -21.60
CA GLN A 131 7.22 3.81 -21.92
C GLN A 131 8.60 3.41 -22.48
N THR A 132 8.87 2.11 -22.60
CA THR A 132 10.11 1.54 -23.15
C THR A 132 9.85 0.92 -24.50
#